data_AF-A0A5C8JAT8-F1
#
_entry.id   AF-A0A5C8JAT8-F1
#
_cell.length_a   1.000
_cell.length_b   1.000
_cell.length_c   1.000
_cell.angle_alpha   90.00
_cell.angle_beta   90.00
_cell.angle_gamma   90.00
#
_symmetry.space_group_name_H-M   'P 1'
#
loop_
_entity.id
_entity.type
_entity.pdbx_description
1 polymer ?
#
loop_
_entity_poly.entity_id
_entity_poly.type
_entity_poly.pdbx_seq_one_letter_code
_entity_poly.pdbx_strand_id
1 'polypeptide(L)'
;MAPVLSGVPAAGYSSPHRRSRRQSRTTPARWDLRHPSVRRPPLPSPGHRVVSWPEEGRRADVGSITIQRVYEDRPAEGAVFLVDRVWPRGVRKDDLRLDGWLRDAAPSKELRQWFGHRPERFAEFAVRYRAELDAGRESLRPLLDAAAEGPVTLLYSAKDTEHNQAVVLRDYLLEHPG
;
A
#
# COMPACT_ATOMS: atom_id res chain seq x y z
N MET A 1 -25.08 -11.35 -66.78
CA MET A 1 -24.49 -11.67 -65.46
C MET A 1 -23.42 -12.72 -65.70
N ALA A 2 -22.15 -12.32 -65.66
CA ALA A 2 -21.00 -13.21 -65.83
C ALA A 2 -20.34 -13.50 -64.46
N PRO A 3 -19.82 -14.71 -64.22
CA PRO A 3 -19.17 -15.10 -62.97
C PRO A 3 -17.66 -14.87 -63.04
N VAL A 4 -17.02 -14.71 -61.87
CA VAL A 4 -15.56 -14.78 -61.74
C VAL A 4 -15.22 -15.83 -60.68
N LEU A 5 -14.45 -16.84 -61.13
CA LEU A 5 -13.77 -17.87 -60.37
C LEU A 5 -12.39 -17.36 -59.90
N SER A 6 -11.83 -18.01 -58.86
CA SER A 6 -10.40 -18.22 -58.51
C SER A 6 -10.13 -17.88 -57.04
N GLY A 7 -9.44 -18.67 -56.20
CA GLY A 7 -8.81 -19.98 -56.36
C GLY A 7 -8.12 -20.43 -55.03
N VAL A 8 -8.25 -21.72 -54.67
CA VAL A 8 -7.23 -22.78 -54.40
C VAL A 8 -5.87 -22.39 -53.73
N PRO A 9 -5.07 -23.27 -53.02
CA PRO A 9 -5.27 -24.34 -52.01
C PRO A 9 -4.23 -24.39 -50.81
N ALA A 10 -4.34 -25.43 -49.96
CA ALA A 10 -3.30 -26.42 -49.56
C ALA A 10 -2.70 -26.48 -48.12
N ALA A 11 -2.55 -27.75 -47.69
CA ALA A 11 -1.62 -28.37 -46.70
C ALA A 11 -1.80 -28.00 -45.21
N GLY A 12 -1.99 -28.91 -44.25
CA GLY A 12 -1.66 -30.33 -44.14
C GLY A 12 -0.32 -30.49 -43.42
N TYR A 13 -0.29 -30.87 -42.14
CA TYR A 13 0.85 -31.58 -41.51
C TYR A 13 0.42 -32.30 -40.22
N SER A 14 0.79 -33.58 -40.16
CA SER A 14 0.62 -34.52 -39.06
C SER A 14 1.63 -34.31 -37.92
N SER A 15 1.22 -34.69 -36.69
CA SER A 15 2.04 -35.18 -35.55
C SER A 15 3.04 -36.29 -35.97
N PRO A 16 4.01 -36.81 -35.15
CA PRO A 16 4.03 -36.96 -33.67
C PRO A 16 5.42 -37.04 -32.95
N HIS A 17 5.40 -37.49 -31.66
CA HIS A 17 6.51 -37.98 -30.79
C HIS A 17 7.37 -36.90 -30.07
N ARG A 18 7.83 -37.02 -28.80
CA ARG A 18 8.08 -38.17 -27.90
C ARG A 18 8.37 -37.68 -26.45
N ARG A 19 8.02 -38.53 -25.47
CA ARG A 19 8.70 -38.84 -24.17
C ARG A 19 8.74 -37.86 -22.98
N SER A 20 7.93 -38.22 -21.97
CA SER A 20 8.32 -38.69 -20.62
C SER A 20 9.70 -38.33 -20.04
N ARG A 21 9.68 -37.61 -18.91
CA ARG A 21 10.56 -37.77 -17.74
C ARG A 21 9.83 -37.21 -16.51
N ARG A 22 9.31 -38.07 -15.64
CA ARG A 22 9.91 -38.60 -14.40
C ARG A 22 9.92 -37.58 -13.25
N GLN A 23 9.07 -37.93 -12.28
CA GLN A 23 8.97 -37.48 -10.90
C GLN A 23 10.30 -37.04 -10.27
N SER A 24 10.25 -35.94 -9.52
CA SER A 24 11.11 -35.74 -8.35
C SER A 24 10.23 -35.23 -7.21
N ARG A 25 10.11 -36.08 -6.19
CA ARG A 25 9.53 -35.78 -4.89
C ARG A 25 10.43 -34.72 -4.25
N THR A 26 9.86 -33.63 -3.77
CA THR A 26 10.55 -32.75 -2.83
C THR A 26 9.57 -32.34 -1.76
N THR A 27 9.74 -32.97 -0.60
CA THR A 27 9.13 -32.63 0.68
C THR A 27 9.59 -31.24 1.08
N PRO A 28 8.72 -30.27 1.44
CA PRO A 28 9.16 -29.16 2.24
C PRO A 28 9.27 -29.61 3.70
N ALA A 29 10.44 -29.36 4.25
CA ALA A 29 10.87 -29.73 5.56
C ALA A 29 9.98 -29.13 6.65
N ARG A 30 9.74 -29.98 7.64
CA ARG A 30 9.34 -29.72 9.02
C ARG A 30 10.16 -28.53 9.57
N TRP A 31 9.52 -27.41 9.89
CA TRP A 31 10.17 -26.29 10.58
C TRP A 31 10.38 -26.68 12.05
N ASP A 32 11.58 -27.17 12.33
CA ASP A 32 12.01 -27.51 13.68
C ASP A 32 12.30 -26.22 14.46
N LEU A 33 11.74 -26.15 15.66
CA LEU A 33 12.00 -25.15 16.68
C LEU A 33 13.51 -25.06 16.97
N ARG A 34 14.08 -23.85 16.99
CA ARG A 34 15.16 -23.44 17.91
C ARG A 34 15.45 -21.94 17.73
N HIS A 35 15.10 -21.17 18.75
CA HIS A 35 15.54 -19.79 18.97
C HIS A 35 17.07 -19.74 19.13
N PRO A 36 17.78 -18.84 18.44
CA PRO A 36 19.09 -18.39 18.88
C PRO A 36 18.97 -17.02 19.56
N SER A 37 19.41 -16.98 20.82
CA SER A 37 19.61 -15.79 21.64
C SER A 37 20.21 -14.63 20.85
N VAL A 38 19.44 -13.54 20.70
CA VAL A 38 19.94 -12.28 20.15
C VAL A 38 20.93 -11.68 21.15
N ARG A 39 22.21 -11.61 20.77
CA ARG A 39 23.23 -10.88 21.52
C ARG A 39 22.88 -9.40 21.52
N ARG A 40 22.78 -8.80 22.71
CA ARG A 40 22.58 -7.34 22.89
C ARG A 40 23.75 -6.57 22.26
N PRO A 41 23.52 -5.49 21.50
CA PRO A 41 24.59 -4.56 21.14
C PRO A 41 25.10 -3.81 22.39
N PRO A 42 26.39 -3.41 22.42
CA PRO A 42 26.94 -2.67 23.55
C PRO A 42 26.31 -1.28 23.67
N LEU A 43 26.15 -0.82 24.91
CA LEU A 43 25.66 0.51 25.26
C LEU A 43 26.58 1.59 24.66
N PRO A 44 26.04 2.71 24.15
CA PRO A 44 26.84 3.88 23.79
C PRO A 44 27.46 4.51 25.06
N SER A 45 28.74 4.90 24.97
CA SER A 45 29.46 5.61 26.02
C SER A 45 28.84 7.00 26.28
N PRO A 46 28.92 7.54 27.52
CA PRO A 46 28.21 8.75 27.90
C PRO A 46 28.94 10.01 27.39
N GLY A 47 28.27 10.81 26.55
CA GLY A 47 28.80 12.08 26.07
C GLY A 47 27.86 12.94 25.21
N HIS A 48 26.68 12.45 24.85
CA HIS A 48 25.75 13.17 23.98
C HIS A 48 24.41 13.33 24.68
N ARG A 49 23.96 14.59 24.77
CA ARG A 49 22.72 15.03 25.42
C ARG A 49 21.53 14.22 24.89
N VAL A 50 21.00 13.37 25.77
CA VAL A 50 19.78 12.58 25.54
C VAL A 50 18.61 13.57 25.42
N VAL A 51 17.99 13.64 24.24
CA VAL A 51 16.61 14.11 24.16
C VAL A 51 15.78 13.03 24.83
N SER A 52 15.27 13.35 26.01
CA SER A 52 14.44 12.48 26.83
C SER A 52 13.15 12.13 26.09
N TRP A 53 13.00 10.85 25.76
CA TRP A 53 11.72 10.27 25.38
C TRP A 53 10.98 9.89 26.67
N PRO A 54 9.74 10.33 26.92
CA PRO A 54 8.97 9.73 27.99
C PRO A 54 8.66 8.26 27.63
N GLU A 55 9.21 7.36 28.42
CA GLU A 55 8.92 5.92 28.40
C GLU A 55 7.49 5.64 28.88
N GLU A 56 6.50 5.74 28.00
CA GLU A 56 5.18 5.15 28.31
C GLU A 56 4.57 4.55 27.02
N GLY A 57 4.46 3.22 26.99
CA GLY A 57 3.72 2.51 25.94
C GLY A 57 4.54 1.59 25.03
N ARG A 58 5.48 0.80 25.59
CA ARG A 58 5.92 -0.44 24.92
C ARG A 58 4.84 -1.52 25.11
N ARG A 59 3.78 -1.43 24.32
CA ARG A 59 3.11 -2.62 23.78
C ARG A 59 3.55 -2.72 22.33
N ALA A 60 3.76 -3.94 21.86
CA ALA A 60 3.67 -4.19 20.43
C ALA A 60 2.18 -4.00 20.06
N ASP A 61 1.75 -2.75 19.98
CA ASP A 61 0.39 -2.40 19.55
C ASP A 61 0.36 -2.48 18.02
N VAL A 62 -0.73 -3.02 17.50
CA VAL A 62 -1.05 -3.10 16.06
C VAL A 62 -0.63 -1.81 15.34
N GLY A 63 0.09 -1.94 14.21
CA GLY A 63 0.90 -0.88 13.61
C GLY A 63 0.23 0.49 13.58
N SER A 64 0.86 1.47 14.23
CA SER A 64 0.36 2.83 14.28
C SER A 64 0.31 3.44 12.88
N ILE A 65 -0.89 3.81 12.42
CA ILE A 65 -1.10 4.48 11.13
C ILE A 65 -1.23 5.98 11.37
N THR A 66 -0.30 6.76 10.82
CA THR A 66 -0.29 8.22 10.92
C THR A 66 -0.56 8.86 9.56
N ILE A 67 -0.99 10.12 9.57
CA ILE A 67 -1.15 10.93 8.36
C ILE A 67 -0.16 12.10 8.43
N GLN A 68 0.40 12.47 7.28
CA GLN A 68 1.32 13.59 7.16
C GLN A 68 1.14 14.28 5.82
N ARG A 69 1.15 15.62 5.81
CA ARG A 69 1.15 16.35 4.54
C ARG A 69 2.53 16.27 3.90
N VAL A 70 2.56 16.08 2.59
CA VAL A 70 3.80 16.08 1.77
C VAL A 70 4.60 17.39 1.83
N TYR A 71 4.02 18.45 2.38
CA TYR A 71 4.66 19.76 2.53
C TYR A 71 5.14 20.05 3.96
N GLU A 72 4.94 19.11 4.89
CA GLU A 72 5.48 19.25 6.25
C GLU A 72 7.00 18.99 6.23
N ASP A 73 7.76 19.88 6.85
CA ASP A 73 9.21 19.73 7.02
C ASP A 73 9.53 18.89 8.26
N ARG A 74 9.05 17.65 8.27
CA ARG A 74 9.36 16.66 9.30
C ARG A 74 9.49 15.26 8.68
N PRO A 75 10.41 14.42 9.17
CA PRO A 75 10.55 13.07 8.64
C PRO A 75 9.28 12.25 8.88
N ALA A 76 8.90 11.45 7.88
CA ALA A 76 7.90 10.41 8.04
C ALA A 76 8.45 9.23 8.84
N GLU A 77 7.58 8.53 9.56
CA GLU A 77 7.95 7.38 10.38
C GLU A 77 7.42 6.09 9.76
N GLY A 78 8.22 5.02 9.84
CA GLY A 78 7.84 3.72 9.31
C GLY A 78 7.72 3.69 7.80
N ALA A 79 6.83 2.84 7.29
CA ALA A 79 6.60 2.70 5.86
C ALA A 79 5.76 3.88 5.31
N VAL A 80 6.20 4.50 4.23
CA VAL A 80 5.67 5.77 3.73
C VAL A 80 4.95 5.57 2.41
N PHE A 81 3.65 5.84 2.39
CA PHE A 81 2.81 5.66 1.20
C PHE A 81 2.12 6.94 0.79
N LEU A 82 2.24 7.32 -0.48
CA LEU A 82 1.39 8.38 -1.04
C LEU A 82 0.01 7.80 -1.34
N VAL A 83 -1.03 8.41 -0.77
CA VAL A 83 -2.43 7.95 -0.90
C VAL A 83 -3.32 8.93 -1.69
N ASP A 84 -2.71 9.92 -2.34
CA ASP A 84 -3.40 10.74 -3.32
C ASP A 84 -3.38 10.08 -4.69
N ARG A 85 -4.50 10.15 -5.42
CA ARG A 85 -4.54 9.67 -6.82
C ARG A 85 -3.63 10.46 -7.76
N VAL A 86 -3.36 11.72 -7.42
CA VAL A 86 -2.60 12.66 -8.23
C VAL A 86 -1.33 13.04 -7.47
N TRP A 87 -0.21 13.07 -8.17
CA TRP A 87 1.05 13.49 -7.60
C TRP A 87 0.98 14.93 -7.06
N PRO A 88 1.50 15.22 -5.86
CA PRO A 88 1.48 16.57 -5.29
C PRO A 88 2.19 17.59 -6.19
N ARG A 89 1.64 18.80 -6.29
CA ARG A 89 2.24 19.85 -7.12
C ARG A 89 3.49 20.39 -6.46
N GLY A 90 4.55 20.60 -7.25
CA GLY A 90 5.79 21.21 -6.78
C GLY A 90 6.68 20.29 -5.92
N VAL A 91 6.29 19.03 -5.72
CA VAL A 91 7.10 18.03 -5.01
C VAL A 91 7.81 17.15 -6.04
N ARG A 92 9.12 16.95 -5.93
CA ARG A 92 9.84 16.02 -6.82
C ARG A 92 9.69 14.60 -6.29
N LYS A 93 9.76 13.61 -7.19
CA LYS A 93 9.68 12.20 -6.82
C LYS A 93 10.77 11.78 -5.83
N ASP A 94 11.98 12.27 -6.04
CA ASP A 94 13.13 11.96 -5.19
C ASP A 94 13.07 12.62 -3.80
N ASP A 95 12.24 13.66 -3.64
CA ASP A 95 12.11 14.36 -2.36
C ASP A 95 11.23 13.54 -1.39
N LEU A 96 10.32 12.71 -1.92
CA LEU A 96 9.51 11.79 -1.13
C LEU A 96 10.16 10.41 -1.14
N ARG A 97 10.69 9.99 0.01
CA ARG A 97 11.16 8.61 0.23
C ARG A 97 9.96 7.68 0.41
N LEU A 98 9.25 7.41 -0.68
CA LEU A 98 8.06 6.56 -0.69
C LEU A 98 8.44 5.08 -0.79
N ASP A 99 7.83 4.25 0.04
CA ASP A 99 7.77 2.80 -0.15
C ASP A 99 6.72 2.42 -1.22
N GLY A 100 5.70 3.26 -1.43
CA GLY A 100 4.72 3.05 -2.49
C GLY A 100 3.82 4.25 -2.81
N TRP A 101 3.19 4.20 -3.99
CA TRP A 101 2.16 5.16 -4.40
C TRP A 101 0.85 4.43 -4.73
N LEU A 102 -0.11 4.50 -3.80
CA LEU A 102 -1.35 3.74 -3.84
C LEU A 102 -2.50 4.59 -4.40
N ARG A 103 -2.46 4.75 -5.72
CA ARG A 103 -3.44 5.53 -6.47
C ARG A 103 -4.85 4.96 -6.40
N ASP A 104 -4.95 3.65 -6.29
CA ASP A 104 -6.21 2.91 -6.30
C ASP A 104 -6.86 2.86 -4.91
N ALA A 105 -6.07 3.07 -3.84
CA ALA A 105 -6.60 3.28 -2.50
C ALA A 105 -7.24 4.68 -2.35
N ALA A 106 -6.97 5.62 -3.25
CA ALA A 106 -7.51 6.97 -3.21
C ALA A 106 -8.97 7.02 -3.73
N PRO A 107 -9.79 7.99 -3.29
CA PRO A 107 -11.17 8.11 -3.76
C PRO A 107 -11.26 8.27 -5.28
N SER A 108 -12.36 7.77 -5.85
CA SER A 108 -12.63 7.86 -7.28
C SER A 108 -12.62 9.30 -7.79
N LYS A 109 -12.45 9.48 -9.11
CA LYS A 109 -12.46 10.81 -9.71
C LYS A 109 -13.82 11.48 -9.50
N GLU A 110 -14.88 10.71 -9.67
CA GLU A 110 -16.27 11.10 -9.51
C GLU A 110 -16.55 11.53 -8.06
N LEU A 111 -16.12 10.73 -7.08
CA LEU A 111 -16.31 11.05 -5.66
C LEU A 111 -15.51 12.30 -5.25
N ARG A 112 -14.27 12.45 -5.73
CA ARG A 112 -13.46 13.66 -5.50
C ARG A 112 -14.11 14.91 -6.06
N GLN A 113 -14.65 14.84 -7.28
CA GLN A 113 -15.37 15.95 -7.91
C GLN A 113 -16.64 16.30 -7.15
N TRP A 114 -17.38 15.30 -6.69
CA TRP A 114 -18.59 15.50 -5.89
C TRP A 114 -18.30 16.12 -4.52
N PHE A 115 -17.27 15.63 -3.81
CA PHE A 115 -16.87 16.18 -2.52
C PHE A 115 -16.45 17.65 -2.66
N GLY A 116 -15.65 17.95 -3.69
CA GLY A 116 -15.28 19.32 -4.04
C GLY A 116 -14.62 20.10 -2.91
N HIS A 117 -14.01 19.40 -1.93
CA HIS A 117 -13.45 19.96 -0.70
C HIS A 117 -14.43 20.82 0.11
N ARG A 118 -15.71 20.45 0.13
CA ARG A 118 -16.73 21.11 0.94
C ARG A 118 -16.86 20.42 2.29
N PRO A 119 -16.48 21.05 3.42
CA PRO A 119 -16.55 20.44 4.75
C PRO A 119 -17.96 19.94 5.08
N GLU A 120 -19.02 20.63 4.62
CA GLU A 120 -20.41 20.21 4.86
C GLU A 120 -20.74 18.83 4.23
N ARG A 121 -19.97 18.41 3.23
CA ARG A 121 -20.13 17.12 2.55
C ARG A 121 -19.23 16.03 3.11
N PHE A 122 -18.36 16.34 4.08
CA PHE A 122 -17.32 15.41 4.52
C PHE A 122 -17.88 14.13 5.14
N ALA A 123 -18.91 14.22 5.98
CA ALA A 123 -19.52 13.04 6.59
C ALA A 123 -20.04 12.05 5.53
N GLU A 124 -20.76 12.55 4.54
CA GLU A 124 -21.28 11.75 3.43
C GLU A 124 -20.15 11.27 2.49
N PHE A 125 -19.12 12.09 2.27
CA PHE A 125 -17.92 11.70 1.54
C PHE A 125 -17.24 10.51 2.22
N ALA A 126 -17.10 10.52 3.55
CA ALA A 126 -16.47 9.45 4.30
C ALA A 126 -17.25 8.12 4.14
N VAL A 127 -18.58 8.17 4.20
CA VAL A 127 -19.43 6.98 3.97
C VAL A 127 -19.24 6.42 2.57
N ARG A 128 -19.29 7.27 1.54
CA ARG A 128 -19.13 6.84 0.15
C ARG A 128 -17.73 6.32 -0.14
N TYR A 129 -16.72 6.98 0.41
CA TYR A 129 -15.33 6.57 0.22
C TYR A 129 -15.06 5.22 0.91
N ARG A 130 -15.59 5.00 2.12
CA ARG A 130 -15.53 3.69 2.78
C ARG A 130 -16.15 2.58 1.92
N ALA A 131 -17.30 2.85 1.27
CA ALA A 131 -17.89 1.88 0.34
C ALA A 131 -17.00 1.59 -0.88
N GLU A 132 -16.26 2.59 -1.41
CA GLU A 132 -15.25 2.36 -2.46
C GLU A 132 -14.09 1.51 -1.94
N LEU A 133 -13.63 1.75 -0.70
CA LEU A 133 -12.57 0.97 -0.06
C LEU A 133 -12.99 -0.49 0.18
N ASP A 134 -14.22 -0.72 0.61
CA ASP A 134 -14.79 -2.07 0.78
C ASP A 134 -14.85 -2.82 -0.56
N ALA A 135 -15.24 -2.14 -1.64
CA ALA A 135 -15.29 -2.74 -2.97
C ALA A 135 -13.88 -3.02 -3.54
N GLY A 136 -12.88 -2.22 -3.16
CA GLY A 136 -11.50 -2.29 -3.65
C GLY A 136 -10.49 -2.79 -2.63
N ARG A 137 -10.89 -3.72 -1.74
CA ARG A 137 -10.07 -4.22 -0.62
C ARG A 137 -8.67 -4.69 -1.03
N GLU A 138 -8.51 -5.26 -2.23
CA GLU A 138 -7.17 -5.68 -2.69
C GLU A 138 -6.16 -4.53 -2.82
N SER A 139 -6.64 -3.32 -3.14
CA SER A 139 -5.78 -2.13 -3.29
C SER A 139 -5.15 -1.69 -1.97
N LEU A 140 -5.71 -2.15 -0.84
CA LEU A 140 -5.26 -1.84 0.51
C LEU A 140 -4.26 -2.86 1.05
N ARG A 141 -4.08 -4.00 0.38
CA ARG A 141 -3.17 -5.07 0.82
C ARG A 141 -1.76 -4.55 1.17
N PRO A 142 -1.11 -3.67 0.37
CA PRO A 142 0.20 -3.13 0.73
C PRO A 142 0.22 -2.35 2.04
N LEU A 143 -0.87 -1.62 2.36
CA LEU A 143 -0.97 -0.87 3.63
C LEU A 143 -1.21 -1.80 4.81
N LEU A 144 -2.08 -2.80 4.62
CA LEU A 144 -2.39 -3.79 5.66
C LEU A 144 -1.15 -4.63 6.00
N ASP A 145 -0.43 -5.08 4.99
CA ASP A 145 0.81 -5.84 5.17
C ASP A 145 1.88 -4.97 5.86
N ALA A 146 2.05 -3.71 5.43
CA ALA A 146 3.00 -2.80 6.07
C ALA A 146 2.62 -2.47 7.53
N ALA A 147 1.32 -2.30 7.82
CA ALA A 147 0.82 -2.04 9.15
C ALA A 147 0.94 -3.26 10.09
N ALA A 148 0.97 -4.48 9.53
CA ALA A 148 1.27 -5.69 10.31
C ALA A 148 2.74 -5.75 10.75
N GLU A 149 3.66 -5.19 9.95
CA GLU A 149 5.10 -5.21 10.22
C GLU A 149 5.58 -4.03 11.09
N GLY A 150 4.85 -2.91 11.11
CA GLY A 150 5.25 -1.75 11.89
C GLY A 150 4.44 -0.47 11.64
N PRO A 151 4.98 0.71 12.04
CA PRO A 151 4.31 1.99 11.80
C PRO A 151 4.19 2.30 10.31
N VAL A 152 3.09 2.96 9.93
CA VAL A 152 2.81 3.40 8.56
C VAL A 152 2.49 4.90 8.55
N THR A 153 3.06 5.64 7.61
CA THR A 153 2.73 7.05 7.35
C THR A 153 2.02 7.17 5.99
N LEU A 154 0.79 7.69 6.01
CA LEU A 154 0.01 8.01 4.82
C LEU A 154 0.25 9.47 4.43
N LEU A 155 0.90 9.68 3.30
CA LEU A 155 1.17 10.99 2.74
C LEU A 155 0.03 11.50 1.87
N TYR A 156 -0.34 12.76 2.08
CA TYR A 156 -1.37 13.47 1.32
C TYR A 156 -1.01 14.93 1.03
N SER A 157 -1.65 15.53 0.04
CA SER A 157 -1.35 16.88 -0.46
C SER A 157 -2.49 17.88 -0.29
N ALA A 158 -3.64 17.46 0.23
CA ALA A 158 -4.75 18.37 0.54
C ALA A 158 -4.28 19.50 1.48
N LYS A 159 -4.85 20.70 1.28
CA LYS A 159 -4.60 21.84 2.18
C LYS A 159 -5.37 21.69 3.49
N ASP A 160 -6.58 21.15 3.42
CA ASP A 160 -7.41 20.85 4.58
C ASP A 160 -6.85 19.62 5.31
N THR A 161 -6.45 19.82 6.56
CA THR A 161 -5.87 18.79 7.43
C THR A 161 -6.91 17.93 8.12
N GLU A 162 -8.15 18.42 8.23
CA GLU A 162 -9.22 17.79 9.01
C GLU A 162 -10.20 17.05 8.08
N HIS A 163 -10.57 17.65 6.95
CA HIS A 163 -11.55 17.09 6.00
C HIS A 163 -10.86 16.63 4.72
N ASN A 164 -10.06 15.57 4.82
CA ASN A 164 -9.39 14.96 3.67
C ASN A 164 -9.53 13.43 3.65
N GLN A 165 -9.19 12.84 2.51
CA GLN A 165 -9.30 11.40 2.32
C GLN A 165 -8.34 10.59 3.19
N ALA A 166 -7.17 11.12 3.56
CA ALA A 166 -6.20 10.37 4.35
C ALA A 166 -6.69 10.11 5.79
N VAL A 167 -7.47 11.05 6.35
CA VAL A 167 -8.19 10.84 7.62
C VAL A 167 -9.13 9.65 7.52
N VAL A 168 -9.98 9.61 6.50
CA VAL A 168 -10.94 8.53 6.29
C VAL A 168 -10.24 7.19 6.06
N LEU A 169 -9.18 7.17 5.24
CA LEU A 169 -8.42 5.96 4.96
C LEU A 169 -7.71 5.41 6.20
N ARG A 170 -7.08 6.28 7.00
CA ARG A 170 -6.46 5.89 8.28
C ARG A 170 -7.50 5.23 9.19
N ASP A 171 -8.63 5.91 9.40
CA ASP A 171 -9.66 5.42 10.32
C ASP A 171 -10.24 4.09 9.83
N TYR A 172 -10.46 3.96 8.52
CA TYR A 172 -10.91 2.70 7.91
C TYR A 172 -9.92 1.55 8.14
N LEU A 173 -8.61 1.77 7.97
CA LEU A 173 -7.58 0.74 8.18
C LEU A 173 -7.45 0.33 9.65
N LEU A 174 -7.61 1.28 10.57
CA LEU A 174 -7.62 1.00 12.02
C LEU A 174 -8.85 0.19 12.45
N GLU A 175 -9.99 0.41 11.80
CA GLU A 175 -11.24 -0.33 12.02
C GLU A 175 -11.22 -1.74 11.40
N HIS A 176 -10.39 -1.95 10.36
CA HIS A 176 -10.30 -3.19 9.59
C HIS A 176 -8.86 -3.74 9.54
N PRO A 177 -8.29 -4.14 10.71
CA PRO A 177 -7.03 -4.87 10.70
C PRO A 177 -7.20 -6.18 9.92
N GLY A 178 -6.20 -6.50 9.09
CA GLY A 178 -6.25 -7.59 8.10
C GLY A 178 -6.53 -8.99 8.65
#